data_AF-A0A349HFB5-F1
#
_entry.id   AF-A0A349HFB5-F1
#
_cell.length_a   1.000
_cell.length_b   1.000
_cell.length_c   1.000
_cell.angle_alpha   90.00
_cell.angle_beta   90.00
_cell.angle_gamma   90.00
#
_symmetry.space_group_name_H-M   'P 1'
#
loop_
_entity.id
_entity.type
_entity.pdbx_description
1 polymer ?
#
loop_
_entity_poly.entity_id
_entity_poly.type
_entity_poly.pdbx_seq_one_letter_code
_entity_poly.pdbx_strand_id
1 'polypeptide(L)'
;MNGIHLASPVGLADVVKNNEAWSGKTVQSKNPHTTKSVRIISGRNNLTYSYDIDNPFENIQHSGECVLNIWNERLDIVHQRFSNLRTTVLIRNMDSFEFTLFEIDTNRVLTREFKWKTNQHKNFIAHNILTSKHTFTWQPNGSQFTIIHPVPASAVKFKLKHPPVLDFEKTLDQIDYSNSWIDFIE
;
A
#
# COMPACT_ATOMS: atom_id res chain seq x y z
N MET A 1 -8.03 10.09 17.56
CA MET A 1 -7.72 10.70 16.25
C MET A 1 -9.04 11.14 15.64
N ASN A 2 -9.22 12.42 15.31
CA ASN A 2 -10.50 12.98 14.82
C ASN A 2 -10.49 13.16 13.28
N GLY A 3 -10.00 12.15 12.56
CA GLY A 3 -10.02 12.14 11.09
C GLY A 3 -11.33 11.54 10.57
N ILE A 4 -11.75 11.95 9.39
CA ILE A 4 -12.91 11.39 8.70
C ILE A 4 -12.41 10.29 7.77
N HIS A 5 -12.86 9.05 7.99
CA HIS A 5 -12.63 7.95 7.05
C HIS A 5 -13.59 8.09 5.86
N LEU A 6 -13.05 8.03 4.64
CA LEU A 6 -13.83 8.15 3.43
C LEU A 6 -14.45 6.79 3.07
N ALA A 7 -15.77 6.72 2.97
CA ALA A 7 -16.48 5.49 2.58
C ALA A 7 -16.16 5.06 1.14
N SER A 8 -15.80 6.01 0.29
CA SER A 8 -15.22 5.79 -1.04
C SER A 8 -13.98 6.67 -1.17
N PRO A 9 -12.82 6.12 -1.56
CA PRO A 9 -11.60 6.91 -1.68
C PRO A 9 -11.76 8.05 -2.69
N VAL A 10 -11.32 9.26 -2.31
CA VAL A 10 -11.17 10.36 -3.26
C VAL A 10 -9.79 10.23 -3.87
N GLY A 11 -9.71 9.68 -5.08
CA GLY A 11 -8.43 9.34 -5.72
C GLY A 11 -7.68 8.28 -4.91
N LEU A 12 -6.72 8.72 -4.10
CA LEU A 12 -5.87 7.87 -3.25
C LEU A 12 -6.12 8.08 -1.75
N ALA A 13 -6.93 9.06 -1.36
CA ALA A 13 -7.17 9.39 0.04
C ALA A 13 -8.15 8.40 0.69
N ASP A 14 -7.75 7.82 1.81
CA ASP A 14 -8.56 6.93 2.66
C ASP A 14 -9.10 7.66 3.90
N VAL A 15 -8.29 8.56 4.48
CA VAL A 15 -8.64 9.35 5.67
C VAL A 15 -8.28 10.81 5.43
N VAL A 16 -9.13 11.72 5.88
CA VAL A 16 -8.91 13.16 5.75
C VAL A 16 -9.08 13.85 7.10
N LYS A 17 -8.30 14.91 7.33
CA LYS A 17 -8.44 15.74 8.52
C LYS A 17 -7.96 17.15 8.18
N ASN A 18 -8.82 18.13 8.40
CA ASN A 18 -8.57 19.51 7.98
C ASN A 18 -8.24 19.54 6.46
N ASN A 19 -7.11 20.13 6.08
CA ASN A 19 -6.66 20.25 4.70
C ASN A 19 -5.62 19.19 4.29
N GLU A 20 -5.59 18.06 5.01
CA GLU A 20 -4.60 16.99 4.84
C GLU A 20 -5.32 15.66 4.55
N ALA A 21 -4.70 14.85 3.69
CA ALA A 21 -5.18 13.52 3.32
C ALA A 21 -4.13 12.45 3.59
N TRP A 22 -4.60 11.25 3.94
CA TRP A 22 -3.79 10.06 4.17
C TRP A 22 -4.30 8.88 3.37
N SER A 23 -3.37 8.10 2.82
CA SER A 23 -3.63 6.76 2.34
C SER A 23 -3.02 5.72 3.29
N GLY A 24 -3.76 4.68 3.62
CA GLY A 24 -3.29 3.57 4.43
C GLY A 24 -2.77 2.43 3.56
N LYS A 25 -1.58 1.91 3.88
CA LYS A 25 -1.01 0.74 3.21
C LYS A 25 -0.39 -0.21 4.23
N THR A 26 -0.52 -1.50 3.94
CA THR A 26 -0.01 -2.56 4.80
C THR A 26 0.87 -3.51 4.00
N VAL A 27 2.02 -3.87 4.55
CA VAL A 27 3.00 -4.76 3.91
C VAL A 27 3.32 -5.89 4.86
N GLN A 28 3.18 -7.13 4.42
CA GLN A 28 3.60 -8.29 5.22
C GLN A 28 5.11 -8.51 5.07
N SER A 29 5.80 -8.71 6.19
CA SER A 29 7.23 -9.04 6.21
C SER A 29 7.52 -10.01 7.34
N LYS A 30 8.45 -10.95 7.12
CA LYS A 30 8.93 -11.84 8.19
C LYS A 30 9.68 -11.07 9.28
N ASN A 31 10.41 -10.02 8.90
CA ASN A 31 11.22 -9.21 9.80
C ASN A 31 10.92 -7.71 9.63
N PRO A 32 9.81 -7.20 10.20
CA PRO A 32 9.38 -5.82 10.02
C PRO A 32 10.44 -4.78 10.42
N HIS A 33 11.18 -5.02 11.50
CA HIS A 33 12.14 -4.06 12.07
C HIS A 33 13.44 -3.90 11.26
N THR A 34 13.81 -4.90 10.46
CA THR A 34 15.04 -4.90 9.64
C THR A 34 14.79 -4.70 8.15
N THR A 35 13.52 -4.68 7.73
CA THR A 35 13.11 -4.42 6.34
C THR A 35 13.67 -3.08 5.87
N LYS A 36 14.40 -3.08 4.75
CA LYS A 36 15.08 -1.87 4.22
C LYS A 36 14.28 -1.12 3.17
N SER A 37 13.41 -1.82 2.46
CA SER A 37 12.52 -1.24 1.47
C SER A 37 11.25 -2.05 1.35
N VAL A 38 10.19 -1.42 0.88
CA VAL A 38 8.87 -2.01 0.69
C VAL A 38 8.36 -1.74 -0.72
N ARG A 39 7.56 -2.67 -1.23
CA ARG A 39 6.81 -2.54 -2.48
C ARG A 39 5.37 -2.22 -2.13
N ILE A 40 4.89 -1.04 -2.52
CA ILE A 40 3.55 -0.56 -2.21
C ILE A 40 2.72 -0.58 -3.49
N ILE A 41 1.68 -1.42 -3.51
CA ILE A 41 0.69 -1.40 -4.59
C ILE A 41 -0.03 -0.06 -4.51
N SER A 42 0.12 0.71 -5.58
CA SER A 42 -0.29 2.12 -5.69
C SER A 42 -1.41 2.30 -6.72
N GLY A 43 -2.07 1.21 -7.11
CA GLY A 43 -3.27 1.22 -7.92
C GLY A 43 -3.22 0.30 -9.14
N ARG A 44 -4.22 0.47 -9.98
CA ARG A 44 -4.45 -0.27 -11.23
C ARG A 44 -4.40 0.72 -12.38
N ASN A 45 -3.22 0.87 -13.00
CA ASN A 45 -2.99 1.84 -14.05
C ASN A 45 -3.22 1.13 -15.38
N ASN A 46 -4.46 1.17 -15.85
CA ASN A 46 -4.89 0.46 -17.05
C ASN A 46 -4.70 1.35 -18.29
N LEU A 47 -3.75 0.96 -19.14
CA LEU A 47 -3.39 1.72 -20.34
C LEU A 47 -4.44 1.63 -21.45
N THR A 48 -5.08 0.48 -21.63
CA THR A 48 -6.17 0.31 -22.60
C THR A 48 -7.32 1.25 -22.25
N TYR A 49 -7.76 1.26 -21.00
CA TYR A 49 -8.87 2.11 -20.56
C TYR A 49 -8.56 3.60 -20.63
N SER A 50 -7.31 4.01 -20.34
CA SER A 50 -6.97 5.43 -20.15
C SER A 50 -6.35 6.08 -21.39
N TYR A 51 -5.77 5.29 -22.30
CA TYR A 51 -4.99 5.78 -23.45
C TYR A 51 -5.23 4.98 -24.74
N ASP A 52 -6.17 4.02 -24.77
CA ASP A 52 -6.42 3.12 -25.91
C ASP A 52 -5.17 2.36 -26.39
N ILE A 53 -4.24 2.06 -25.46
CA ILE A 53 -3.05 1.27 -25.74
C ILE A 53 -3.33 -0.20 -25.43
N ASP A 54 -3.59 -1.00 -26.46
CA ASP A 54 -3.83 -2.45 -26.33
C ASP A 54 -2.55 -3.25 -26.12
N ASN A 55 -1.47 -2.90 -26.85
CA ASN A 55 -0.19 -3.58 -26.77
C ASN A 55 0.88 -2.68 -26.14
N PRO A 56 1.06 -2.72 -24.81
CA PRO A 56 2.01 -1.81 -24.14
C PRO A 56 3.48 -2.08 -24.51
N PHE A 57 3.79 -3.22 -25.12
CA PHE A 57 5.15 -3.63 -25.46
C PHE A 57 5.71 -3.00 -26.74
N GLU A 58 4.87 -2.38 -27.58
CA GLU A 58 5.32 -1.72 -28.82
C GLU A 58 6.24 -0.53 -28.53
N ASN A 59 5.94 0.21 -27.46
CA ASN A 59 6.78 1.29 -26.98
C ASN A 59 6.85 1.27 -25.45
N ILE A 60 7.82 0.54 -24.91
CA ILE A 60 7.98 0.35 -23.46
C ILE A 60 8.13 1.68 -22.71
N GLN A 61 8.88 2.62 -23.29
CA GLN A 61 9.14 3.91 -22.67
C GLN A 61 7.86 4.74 -22.61
N HIS A 62 7.17 4.89 -23.75
CA HIS A 62 5.92 5.65 -23.81
C HIS A 62 4.83 5.04 -22.92
N SER A 63 4.63 3.73 -22.97
CA SER A 63 3.69 3.02 -22.09
C SER A 63 4.02 3.24 -20.62
N GLY A 64 5.30 3.20 -20.24
CA GLY A 64 5.75 3.49 -18.89
C GLY A 64 5.46 4.93 -18.45
N GLU A 65 5.61 5.91 -19.34
CA GLU A 65 5.24 7.31 -19.09
C GLU A 65 3.73 7.47 -18.89
N CYS A 66 2.91 6.82 -19.72
CA CYS A 66 1.46 6.81 -19.57
C CYS A 66 1.04 6.18 -18.23
N VAL A 67 1.69 5.10 -17.79
CA VAL A 67 1.46 4.51 -16.46
C VAL A 67 1.68 5.53 -15.35
N LEU A 68 2.74 6.34 -15.43
CA LEU A 68 3.01 7.38 -14.43
C LEU A 68 2.05 8.56 -14.54
N ASN A 69 1.57 8.88 -15.75
CA ASN A 69 0.54 9.92 -15.92
C ASN A 69 -0.77 9.54 -15.25
N ILE A 70 -1.23 8.28 -15.38
CA ILE A 70 -2.43 7.79 -14.65
C ILE A 70 -2.26 7.97 -13.13
N TRP A 71 -1.05 7.69 -12.62
CA TRP A 71 -0.75 7.90 -11.21
C TRP A 71 -0.80 9.39 -10.83
N ASN A 72 -0.18 10.26 -11.62
CA ASN A 72 -0.19 11.70 -11.40
C ASN A 72 -1.61 12.29 -11.45
N GLU A 73 -2.45 11.86 -12.39
CA GLU A 73 -3.85 12.30 -12.48
C GLU A 73 -4.64 11.95 -11.20
N ARG A 74 -4.39 10.78 -10.61
CA ARG A 74 -5.01 10.38 -9.34
C ARG A 74 -4.56 11.24 -8.17
N LEU A 75 -3.31 11.69 -8.18
CA LEU A 75 -2.81 12.65 -7.20
C LEU A 75 -3.44 14.02 -7.41
N ASP A 76 -3.59 14.45 -8.66
CA ASP A 76 -4.20 15.73 -8.98
C ASP A 76 -5.65 15.80 -8.47
N ILE A 77 -6.42 14.70 -8.55
CA ILE A 77 -7.77 14.60 -7.94
C ILE A 77 -7.75 14.86 -6.43
N VAL A 78 -6.72 14.37 -5.73
CA VAL A 78 -6.56 14.59 -4.28
C VAL A 78 -6.18 16.05 -4.02
N HIS A 79 -5.22 16.58 -4.77
CA HIS A 79 -4.70 17.93 -4.59
C HIS A 79 -5.68 19.04 -4.97
N GLN A 80 -6.72 18.73 -5.77
CA GLN A 80 -7.85 19.64 -5.98
C GLN A 80 -8.65 19.91 -4.69
N ARG A 81 -8.55 19.04 -3.68
CA ARG A 81 -9.33 19.13 -2.45
C ARG A 81 -8.50 19.28 -1.17
N PHE A 82 -7.26 18.80 -1.18
CA PHE A 82 -6.38 18.77 -0.02
C PHE A 82 -4.99 19.30 -0.36
N SER A 83 -4.32 19.95 0.59
CA SER A 83 -2.98 20.49 0.33
C SER A 83 -1.95 19.39 0.11
N ASN A 84 -1.99 18.34 0.92
CA ASN A 84 -1.03 17.25 0.86
C ASN A 84 -1.72 15.88 0.92
N LEU A 85 -1.01 14.88 0.39
CA LEU A 85 -1.32 13.47 0.57
C LEU A 85 -0.09 12.76 1.17
N ARG A 86 -0.29 12.08 2.29
CA ARG A 86 0.70 11.18 2.87
C ARG A 86 0.26 9.73 2.76
N THR A 87 1.20 8.83 2.55
CA THR A 87 0.96 7.40 2.64
C THR A 87 1.52 6.87 3.94
N THR A 88 0.64 6.43 4.84
CA THR A 88 1.01 5.73 6.07
C THR A 88 1.20 4.25 5.76
N VAL A 89 2.37 3.71 6.09
CA VAL A 89 2.76 2.34 5.78
C VAL A 89 2.98 1.55 7.06
N LEU A 90 2.20 0.49 7.24
CA LEU A 90 2.38 -0.48 8.31
C LEU A 90 3.02 -1.77 7.76
N ILE A 91 4.30 -1.98 8.06
CA ILE A 91 4.94 -3.27 7.86
C ILE A 91 4.56 -4.15 9.05
N ARG A 92 3.98 -5.32 8.81
CA ARG A 92 3.48 -6.21 9.86
C ARG A 92 4.00 -7.63 9.74
N ASN A 93 4.20 -8.25 10.89
CA ASN A 93 4.24 -9.69 11.07
C ASN A 93 3.18 -10.06 12.13
N MET A 94 2.15 -10.80 11.73
CA MET A 94 1.08 -11.20 12.65
C MET A 94 1.49 -12.36 13.56
N ASP A 95 2.50 -13.15 13.18
CA ASP A 95 2.96 -14.28 13.98
C ASP A 95 3.81 -13.78 15.15
N SER A 96 4.73 -12.84 14.87
CA SER A 96 5.59 -12.25 15.90
C SER A 96 4.99 -11.00 16.58
N PHE A 97 3.86 -10.49 16.09
CA PHE A 97 3.26 -9.21 16.51
C PHE A 97 4.26 -8.04 16.47
N GLU A 98 5.13 -8.06 15.46
CA GLU A 98 6.10 -7.00 15.22
C GLU A 98 5.62 -6.08 14.10
N PHE A 99 5.83 -4.79 14.30
CA PHE A 99 5.33 -3.76 13.42
C PHE A 99 6.38 -2.67 13.20
N THR A 100 6.42 -2.14 11.97
CA THR A 100 7.16 -0.92 11.62
C THR A 100 6.20 0.03 10.92
N LEU A 101 6.04 1.23 11.46
CA LEU A 101 5.15 2.28 10.96
C LEU A 101 5.95 3.49 10.50
N PHE A 102 5.63 4.01 9.33
CA PHE A 102 6.21 5.27 8.83
C PHE A 102 5.27 5.94 7.83
N GLU A 103 5.53 7.21 7.54
CA GLU A 103 4.81 7.98 6.53
C GLU A 103 5.75 8.35 5.37
N ILE A 104 5.16 8.52 4.19
CA ILE A 104 5.83 8.98 2.98
C ILE A 104 4.99 10.11 2.37
N ASP A 105 5.64 11.21 1.98
CA ASP A 105 4.97 12.24 1.17
C ASP A 105 4.67 11.69 -0.23
N THR A 106 3.40 11.75 -0.61
CA THR A 106 2.90 11.16 -1.85
C THR A 106 2.70 12.27 -2.88
N ASN A 107 3.71 12.46 -3.73
CA ASN A 107 3.78 13.57 -4.67
C ASN A 107 3.78 13.09 -6.12
N ARG A 108 3.50 14.03 -7.03
CA ARG A 108 3.64 13.81 -8.48
C ARG A 108 5.07 13.43 -8.82
N VAL A 109 5.21 12.66 -9.89
CA VAL A 109 6.51 12.23 -10.40
C VAL A 109 6.74 12.79 -11.79
N LEU A 110 7.96 13.24 -12.07
CA LEU A 110 8.36 13.67 -13.41
C LEU A 110 8.67 12.43 -14.24
N THR A 111 7.77 12.07 -15.15
CA THR A 111 7.82 10.81 -15.90
C THR A 111 9.12 10.61 -16.66
N ARG A 112 9.65 11.69 -17.24
CA ARG A 112 10.93 11.74 -17.99
C ARG A 112 12.17 11.42 -17.16
N GLU A 113 12.09 11.43 -15.83
CA GLU A 113 13.23 11.07 -14.96
C GLU A 113 13.44 9.56 -14.86
N PHE A 114 12.61 8.76 -15.53
CA PHE A 114 12.62 7.32 -15.42
C PHE A 114 12.80 6.65 -16.77
N LYS A 115 13.75 5.71 -16.81
CA LYS A 115 13.95 4.81 -17.95
C LYS A 115 13.23 3.49 -17.68
N TRP A 116 12.35 3.11 -18.60
CA TRP A 116 11.58 1.88 -18.52
C TRP A 116 12.23 0.76 -19.32
N LYS A 117 12.17 -0.45 -18.77
CA LYS A 117 12.55 -1.69 -19.45
C LYS A 117 11.68 -2.84 -18.97
N THR A 118 11.65 -3.95 -19.69
CA THR A 118 11.01 -5.17 -19.23
C THR A 118 11.97 -6.04 -18.41
N ASN A 119 11.45 -6.77 -17.43
CA ASN A 119 12.18 -7.84 -16.75
C ASN A 119 11.85 -9.21 -17.36
N GLN A 120 12.47 -10.28 -16.83
CA GLN A 120 12.25 -11.67 -17.29
C GLN A 120 10.78 -12.12 -17.21
N HIS A 121 9.98 -11.50 -16.33
CA HIS A 121 8.56 -11.79 -16.14
C HIS A 121 7.65 -10.88 -16.98
N LYS A 122 8.21 -10.15 -17.96
CA LYS A 122 7.51 -9.17 -18.80
C LYS A 122 6.84 -8.02 -18.02
N ASN A 123 7.28 -7.76 -16.79
CA ASN A 123 6.87 -6.57 -16.04
C ASN A 123 7.74 -5.39 -16.47
N PHE A 124 7.12 -4.21 -16.49
CA PHE A 124 7.78 -2.96 -16.76
C PHE A 124 8.45 -2.49 -15.47
N ILE A 125 9.73 -2.19 -15.52
CA ILE A 125 10.52 -1.72 -14.38
C ILE A 125 11.16 -0.38 -14.72
N ALA A 126 10.90 0.62 -13.88
CA ALA A 126 11.39 1.97 -14.06
C ALA A 126 12.59 2.22 -13.15
N HIS A 127 13.69 2.69 -13.74
CA HIS A 127 14.87 3.13 -13.00
C HIS A 127 14.97 4.64 -13.11
N ASN A 128 15.14 5.32 -11.97
CA ASN A 128 15.46 6.73 -11.97
C ASN A 128 16.79 6.93 -12.70
N ILE A 129 16.84 7.85 -13.66
CA ILE A 129 17.98 8.01 -14.58
C ILE A 129 19.22 8.48 -13.83
N LEU A 130 19.06 9.36 -12.84
CA LEU A 130 20.18 9.95 -12.10
C LEU A 130 20.77 8.95 -11.10
N THR A 131 19.92 8.25 -10.35
CA THR A 131 20.35 7.36 -9.26
C THR A 131 20.51 5.89 -9.69
N SER A 132 20.08 5.55 -10.91
CA SER A 132 19.94 4.16 -11.40
C SER A 132 19.07 3.26 -10.50
N LYS A 133 18.29 3.84 -9.59
CA LYS A 133 17.53 3.06 -8.60
C LYS A 133 16.20 2.62 -9.17
N HIS A 134 15.90 1.33 -9.03
CA HIS A 134 14.58 0.78 -9.37
C HIS A 134 13.51 1.39 -8.46
N THR A 135 12.59 2.15 -9.03
CA THR A 135 11.60 2.92 -8.29
C THR A 135 10.18 2.42 -8.53
N PHE A 136 9.84 2.03 -9.76
CA PHE A 136 8.50 1.58 -10.12
C PHE A 136 8.49 0.21 -10.78
N THR A 137 7.46 -0.57 -10.50
CA THR A 137 7.12 -1.77 -11.27
C THR A 137 5.67 -1.67 -11.72
N TRP A 138 5.42 -1.92 -13.00
CA TRP A 138 4.08 -2.08 -13.54
C TRP A 138 3.92 -3.45 -14.18
N GLN A 139 2.83 -4.13 -13.84
CA GLN A 139 2.51 -5.46 -14.33
C GLN A 139 1.36 -5.32 -15.33
N PRO A 140 1.58 -5.57 -16.63
CA PRO A 140 0.54 -5.42 -17.64
C PRO A 140 -0.70 -6.25 -17.32
N ASN A 141 -0.47 -7.51 -16.92
CA ASN A 141 -1.53 -8.41 -16.48
C ASN A 141 -2.12 -7.91 -15.15
N GLY A 142 -3.37 -7.48 -15.22
CA GLY A 142 -4.06 -6.88 -14.08
C GLY A 142 -3.68 -5.43 -13.79
N SER A 143 -2.88 -4.79 -14.64
CA SER A 143 -2.54 -3.36 -14.60
C SER A 143 -1.96 -2.87 -13.27
N GLN A 144 -1.32 -3.75 -12.49
CA GLN A 144 -0.89 -3.43 -11.13
C GLN A 144 0.32 -2.49 -11.15
N PHE A 145 0.18 -1.31 -10.56
CA PHE A 145 1.25 -0.33 -10.37
C PHE A 145 1.80 -0.41 -8.95
N THR A 146 3.12 -0.46 -8.83
CA THR A 146 3.83 -0.61 -7.55
C THR A 146 4.97 0.37 -7.45
N ILE A 147 5.09 1.04 -6.30
CA ILE A 147 6.19 1.96 -5.99
C ILE A 147 7.08 1.33 -4.92
N ILE A 148 8.40 1.44 -5.09
CA ILE A 148 9.39 0.93 -4.15
C ILE A 148 9.87 2.08 -3.28
N HIS A 149 9.64 1.99 -1.97
CA HIS A 149 10.07 3.00 -1.00
C HIS A 149 11.12 2.43 -0.05
N PRO A 150 12.20 3.18 0.24
CA PRO A 150 13.08 2.84 1.36
C PRO A 150 12.32 3.02 2.68
N VAL A 151 12.62 2.17 3.66
CA VAL A 151 12.13 2.36 5.03
C VAL A 151 13.05 3.40 5.70
N PRO A 152 12.51 4.55 6.17
CA PRO A 152 13.33 5.60 6.76
C PRO A 152 13.90 5.15 8.11
N ALA A 153 15.04 5.73 8.49
CA ALA A 153 15.64 5.46 9.81
C ALA A 153 14.73 5.91 10.96
N SER A 154 13.88 6.92 10.73
CA SER A 154 12.89 7.45 11.67
C SER A 154 11.63 6.60 11.80
N ALA A 155 11.53 5.46 11.10
CA ALA A 155 10.36 4.59 11.21
C ALA A 155 10.15 4.10 12.65
N VAL A 156 8.91 4.15 13.11
CA VAL A 156 8.52 3.71 14.46
C VAL A 156 8.42 2.20 14.46
N LYS A 157 9.21 1.55 15.32
CA LYS A 157 9.24 0.10 15.47
C LYS A 157 8.64 -0.26 16.80
N PHE A 158 7.69 -1.18 16.80
CA PHE A 158 7.04 -1.63 18.02
C PHE A 158 6.65 -3.10 17.93
N LYS A 159 6.33 -3.65 19.09
CA LYS A 159 5.84 -5.02 19.26
C LYS A 159 4.61 -4.98 20.14
N LEU A 160 3.60 -5.77 19.80
CA LEU A 160 2.48 -6.00 20.68
C LEU A 160 2.72 -7.29 21.46
N LYS A 161 2.27 -7.31 22.71
CA LYS A 161 2.27 -8.54 23.50
C LYS A 161 1.14 -9.41 22.99
N HIS A 162 1.41 -10.70 22.78
CA HIS A 162 0.35 -11.68 22.55
C HIS A 162 -0.66 -11.60 23.71
N PRO A 163 -1.97 -11.59 23.44
CA PRO A 163 -2.94 -11.75 24.51
C PRO A 163 -2.63 -13.06 25.24
N PRO A 164 -2.70 -13.09 26.58
CA PRO A 164 -2.54 -14.33 27.32
C PRO A 164 -3.59 -15.33 26.84
N VAL A 165 -3.23 -16.62 26.79
CA VAL A 165 -4.21 -17.68 26.58
C VAL A 165 -5.23 -17.57 27.73
N LEU A 166 -6.49 -17.41 27.36
CA LEU A 166 -7.57 -17.37 28.34
C LEU A 166 -7.65 -18.73 29.03
N ASP A 167 -7.77 -18.70 30.35
CA ASP A 167 -8.05 -19.89 31.15
C ASP A 167 -9.46 -20.34 30.83
N PHE A 168 -9.59 -21.52 30.20
CA PHE A 168 -10.86 -22.03 29.71
C PHE A 168 -11.91 -22.10 30.81
N GLU A 169 -11.56 -22.67 31.96
CA GLU A 169 -12.47 -22.83 33.10
C GLU A 169 -12.91 -21.48 33.65
N LYS A 170 -11.97 -20.55 33.86
CA LYS A 170 -12.32 -19.18 34.32
C LYS A 170 -13.17 -18.43 33.31
N THR A 171 -12.97 -18.68 32.02
CA THR A 171 -13.74 -18.03 30.96
C THR A 171 -15.16 -18.56 30.93
N LEU A 172 -15.36 -19.88 31.08
CA LEU A 172 -16.68 -20.49 31.19
C LEU A 172 -17.44 -20.02 32.43
N ASP A 173 -16.76 -19.94 33.57
CA ASP A 173 -17.32 -19.41 34.82
C ASP A 173 -17.76 -17.94 34.67
N GLN A 174 -16.94 -17.10 34.03
CA GLN A 174 -17.26 -15.68 33.79
C GLN A 174 -18.47 -15.42 32.88
N ILE A 175 -18.82 -16.37 32.01
CA ILE A 175 -19.97 -16.24 31.11
C ILE A 175 -21.20 -17.00 31.62
N ASP A 176 -21.15 -17.50 32.87
CA ASP A 176 -22.19 -18.35 33.48
C ASP A 176 -22.55 -19.54 32.57
N TYR A 177 -21.53 -20.14 31.95
CA TYR A 177 -21.75 -21.31 31.11
C TYR A 177 -22.35 -22.43 31.95
N SER A 178 -23.35 -23.10 31.38
CA SER A 178 -23.87 -24.34 31.94
C SER A 178 -24.19 -25.32 30.82
N ASN A 179 -24.23 -26.61 31.15
CA ASN A 179 -24.61 -27.66 30.21
C ASN A 179 -26.01 -27.48 29.60
N SER A 180 -26.84 -26.58 30.16
CA SER A 180 -28.14 -26.20 29.59
C SER A 180 -28.04 -25.44 28.25
N TRP A 181 -26.85 -24.99 27.88
CA TRP A 181 -26.58 -24.34 26.59
C TRP A 181 -26.29 -25.34 25.46
N ILE A 182 -26.22 -26.64 25.77
CA ILE A 182 -26.00 -27.70 24.78
C ILE A 182 -27.34 -28.35 24.45
N ASP A 183 -27.79 -28.19 23.20
CA ASP A 183 -28.87 -28.97 22.62
C ASP A 183 -28.29 -30.16 21.84
N PHE A 184 -28.68 -31.38 22.21
CA PHE A 184 -28.42 -32.57 21.42
C PHE A 184 -29.57 -32.78 20.44
N ILE A 185 -29.27 -32.81 19.15
CA ILE A 185 -30.24 -33.06 18.08
C ILE A 185 -30.06 -34.53 17.64
N GLU A 186 -31.16 -35.29 17.59
CA GLU A 186 -31.22 -36.65 17.00
C GLU A 186 -31.38 -36.62 15.48
#